data_AF-A0A7V1HEB0-F1
#
_entry.id   AF-A0A7V1HEB0-F1
#
_cell.length_a   1.000
_cell.length_b   1.000
_cell.length_c   1.000
_cell.angle_alpha   90.00
_cell.angle_beta   90.00
_cell.angle_gamma   90.00
#
_symmetry.space_group_name_H-M   'P 1'
#
loop_
_entity.id
_entity.type
_entity.pdbx_description
1 polymer ?
#
loop_
_entity_poly.entity_id
_entity_poly.type
_entity_poly.pdbx_seq_one_letter_code
_entity_poly.pdbx_strand_id
1 'polypeptide(L)'
;MKQEELSQKQRKLLNCLSTLPRKILLLYGQENVTEFVLHELCQEYCFDLKKAAYFVDNPDFNCLKGVAGFCREEAYIDGDIWQNPKAFSVHMKSAPFNKKVRLVAQESFKKKGESEETVVTTIAHNLGIEEPQLHVWDIKHDNHGYFVYEKVVNDGCADEHLVDGLCLLSFCPLY
;
A
#
# COMPACT_ATOMS: atom_id res chain seq x y z
N MET A 1 22.73 -8.29 20.31
CA MET A 1 22.61 -7.11 19.42
C MET A 1 21.81 -7.41 18.15
N LYS A 2 22.37 -7.91 17.03
CA LYS A 2 21.58 -8.09 15.77
C LYS A 2 20.30 -8.94 15.91
N GLN A 3 20.34 -10.06 16.66
CA GLN A 3 19.17 -10.92 16.87
C GLN A 3 18.10 -10.28 17.77
N GLU A 4 18.49 -9.46 18.74
CA GLU A 4 17.54 -8.77 19.64
C GLU A 4 16.82 -7.64 18.91
N GLU A 5 17.54 -6.90 18.08
CA GLU A 5 16.98 -5.84 17.22
C GLU A 5 15.97 -6.41 16.20
N LEU A 6 16.32 -7.54 15.55
CA LEU A 6 15.41 -8.26 14.67
C LEU A 6 14.15 -8.73 15.40
N SER A 7 14.30 -9.29 16.61
CA SER A 7 13.16 -9.70 17.43
C SER A 7 12.27 -8.52 17.85
N GLN A 8 12.86 -7.35 18.14
CA GLN A 8 12.10 -6.15 18.47
C GLN A 8 11.34 -5.60 17.26
N LYS A 9 11.96 -5.55 16.07
CA LYS A 9 11.30 -5.11 14.83
C LYS A 9 10.11 -6.02 14.49
N GLN A 10 10.30 -7.34 14.56
CA GLN A 10 9.22 -8.31 14.35
C GLN A 10 8.06 -8.13 15.34
N ARG A 11 8.35 -7.89 16.63
CA ARG A 11 7.29 -7.61 17.61
C ARG A 11 6.51 -6.34 17.29
N LYS A 12 7.18 -5.27 16.88
CA LYS A 12 6.52 -4.01 16.46
C LYS A 12 5.64 -4.24 15.24
N LEU A 13 6.15 -4.96 14.24
CA LEU A 13 5.42 -5.34 13.03
C LEU A 13 4.15 -6.12 13.36
N LEU A 14 4.26 -7.21 14.13
CA LEU A 14 3.11 -8.04 14.50
C LEU A 14 2.09 -7.27 15.36
N ASN A 15 2.55 -6.39 16.24
CA ASN A 15 1.67 -5.52 17.03
C ASN A 15 0.93 -4.51 16.12
N CYS A 16 1.61 -3.93 15.14
CA CYS A 16 0.98 -3.08 14.12
C CYS A 16 -0.11 -3.86 13.37
N LEU A 17 0.25 -4.98 12.74
CA LEU A 17 -0.67 -5.78 11.93
C LEU A 17 -1.89 -6.29 12.72
N SER A 18 -1.70 -6.71 13.98
CA SER A 18 -2.79 -7.22 14.82
C SER A 18 -3.72 -6.14 15.38
N THR A 19 -3.34 -4.86 15.32
CA THR A 19 -4.18 -3.74 15.77
C THR A 19 -4.91 -3.06 14.62
N LEU A 20 -4.37 -3.14 13.40
CA LEU A 20 -4.96 -2.53 12.20
C LEU A 20 -6.43 -2.89 11.95
N PRO A 21 -6.88 -4.16 12.03
CA PRO A 21 -8.30 -4.48 11.82
C PRO A 21 -9.23 -3.69 12.75
N ARG A 22 -8.85 -3.54 14.02
CA ARG A 22 -9.63 -2.75 15.00
C ARG A 22 -9.63 -1.26 14.63
N LYS A 23 -8.48 -0.71 14.22
CA LYS A 23 -8.38 0.69 13.80
C LYS A 23 -9.20 0.97 12.54
N ILE A 24 -9.17 0.06 11.56
CA ILE A 24 -9.97 0.14 10.32
C ILE A 24 -11.47 0.24 10.65
N LEU A 25 -11.97 -0.57 11.59
CA LEU A 25 -13.38 -0.53 12.00
C LEU A 25 -13.79 0.80 12.64
N LEU A 26 -12.86 1.55 13.24
CA LEU A 26 -13.13 2.86 13.81
C LEU A 26 -13.28 3.97 12.76
N LEU A 27 -12.85 3.74 11.52
CA LEU A 27 -12.97 4.69 10.41
C LEU A 27 -14.29 4.57 9.63
N TYR A 28 -15.37 4.18 10.31
CA TYR A 28 -16.69 4.05 9.68
C TYR A 28 -17.08 5.32 8.91
N GLY A 29 -17.44 5.17 7.64
CA GLY A 29 -17.83 6.26 6.75
C GLY A 29 -16.69 7.05 6.12
N GLN A 30 -15.42 6.70 6.36
CA GLN A 30 -14.30 7.29 5.62
C GLN A 30 -14.12 6.62 4.25
N GLU A 31 -13.88 7.43 3.22
CA GLU A 31 -13.72 6.94 1.84
C GLU A 31 -12.28 6.48 1.53
N ASN A 32 -11.31 6.92 2.32
CA ASN A 32 -9.90 6.72 2.04
C ASN A 32 -9.19 5.81 3.06
N VAL A 33 -9.92 4.85 3.66
CA VAL A 33 -9.39 3.89 4.65
C VAL A 33 -8.11 3.21 4.15
N THR A 34 -8.04 2.88 2.86
CA THR A 34 -6.87 2.27 2.22
C THR A 34 -5.61 3.13 2.36
N GLU A 35 -5.73 4.47 2.35
CA GLU A 35 -4.60 5.38 2.53
C GLU A 35 -4.07 5.32 3.97
N PHE A 36 -4.93 5.14 4.99
CA PHE A 36 -4.51 4.99 6.38
C PHE A 36 -3.74 3.68 6.58
N VAL A 37 -4.30 2.59 6.08
CA VAL A 37 -3.65 1.27 6.16
C VAL A 37 -2.30 1.32 5.45
N LEU A 38 -2.28 1.80 4.21
CA LEU A 38 -1.04 1.93 3.44
C LEU A 38 0.00 2.80 4.17
N HIS A 39 -0.42 3.93 4.74
CA HIS A 39 0.48 4.80 5.47
C HIS A 39 1.10 4.11 6.68
N GLU A 40 0.34 3.34 7.46
CA GLU A 40 0.85 2.58 8.60
C GLU A 40 1.81 1.46 8.15
N LEU A 41 1.47 0.74 7.08
CA LEU A 41 2.30 -0.34 6.55
C LEU A 41 3.67 0.14 6.07
N CYS A 42 3.72 1.34 5.49
CA CYS A 42 4.95 1.92 4.94
C CYS A 42 5.90 2.52 5.98
N GLN A 43 5.49 2.66 7.25
CA GLN A 43 6.32 3.24 8.30
C GLN A 43 7.58 2.41 8.58
N GLU A 44 8.62 3.07 9.11
CA GLU A 44 9.90 2.45 9.48
C GLU A 44 9.75 1.29 10.48
N TYR A 45 8.82 1.41 11.42
CA TYR A 45 8.54 0.35 12.40
C TYR A 45 7.76 -0.84 11.82
N CYS A 46 7.32 -0.74 10.56
CA CYS A 46 6.60 -1.77 9.81
C CYS A 46 7.47 -2.26 8.64
N PHE A 47 7.09 -2.00 7.38
CA PHE A 47 7.83 -2.47 6.20
C PHE A 47 8.91 -1.51 5.70
N ASP A 48 9.02 -0.31 6.28
CA ASP A 48 10.06 0.68 5.95
C ASP A 48 10.17 0.96 4.44
N LEU A 49 9.03 1.34 3.83
CA LEU A 49 8.93 1.59 2.40
C LEU A 49 9.24 3.05 2.07
N LYS A 50 9.98 3.29 0.98
CA LYS A 50 10.27 4.63 0.45
C LYS A 50 9.10 5.15 -0.36
N LYS A 51 8.60 4.33 -1.28
CA LYS A 51 7.42 4.58 -2.11
C LYS A 51 6.60 3.30 -2.24
N ALA A 52 5.28 3.43 -2.29
CA ALA A 52 4.38 2.31 -2.47
C ALA A 52 3.09 2.75 -3.15
N ALA A 53 2.59 1.93 -4.06
CA ALA A 53 1.38 2.20 -4.81
C ALA A 53 0.52 0.95 -4.89
N TYR A 54 -0.74 1.09 -4.50
CA TYR A 54 -1.73 0.02 -4.52
C TYR A 54 -2.76 0.25 -5.62
N PHE A 55 -2.98 -0.80 -6.41
CA PHE A 55 -3.92 -0.83 -7.53
C PHE A 55 -4.86 -2.02 -7.40
N VAL A 56 -6.02 -1.88 -8.04
CA VAL A 56 -6.97 -2.97 -8.24
C VAL A 56 -7.16 -3.16 -9.74
N ASP A 57 -6.92 -4.38 -10.20
CA ASP A 57 -7.21 -4.85 -11.55
C ASP A 57 -8.51 -5.65 -11.53
N ASN A 58 -9.47 -5.24 -12.35
CA ASN A 58 -10.72 -5.93 -12.61
C ASN A 58 -10.78 -6.36 -14.09
N PRO A 59 -10.59 -7.65 -14.39
CA PRO A 59 -10.62 -8.17 -15.76
C PRO A 59 -12.00 -8.07 -16.43
N ASP A 60 -13.08 -8.22 -15.65
CA ASP A 60 -14.46 -8.18 -16.15
C ASP A 60 -14.81 -6.82 -16.75
N PHE A 61 -14.46 -5.75 -16.04
CA PHE A 61 -14.63 -4.36 -16.50
C PHE A 61 -13.46 -3.86 -17.36
N ASN A 62 -12.44 -4.70 -17.61
CA ASN A 62 -11.22 -4.33 -18.33
C ASN A 62 -10.56 -3.08 -17.74
N CYS A 63 -10.43 -2.99 -16.42
CA CYS A 63 -9.90 -1.79 -15.78
C CYS A 63 -8.88 -2.10 -14.70
N LEU A 64 -7.77 -1.36 -14.73
CA LEU A 64 -6.82 -1.21 -13.65
C LEU A 64 -6.97 0.22 -13.11
N LYS A 65 -7.16 0.36 -11.79
CA LYS A 65 -7.30 1.66 -11.13
C LYS A 65 -6.34 1.78 -9.95
N GLY A 66 -5.66 2.92 -9.85
CA GLY A 66 -4.88 3.26 -8.67
C GLY A 66 -5.78 3.64 -7.49
N VAL A 67 -5.52 3.05 -6.33
CA VAL A 67 -6.35 3.20 -5.13
C VAL A 67 -5.70 4.12 -4.11
N ALA A 68 -4.42 3.88 -3.79
CA ALA A 68 -3.68 4.66 -2.80
C ALA A 68 -2.18 4.63 -3.10
N GLY A 69 -1.52 5.77 -2.88
CA GLY A 69 -0.08 5.92 -2.99
C GLY A 69 0.53 6.48 -1.70
N PHE A 70 1.76 6.06 -1.43
CA PHE A 70 2.59 6.54 -0.33
C PHE A 70 3.97 6.92 -0.86
N CYS A 71 4.49 8.06 -0.42
CA CYS A 71 5.86 8.50 -0.62
C CYS A 71 6.38 9.04 0.71
N ARG A 72 7.53 8.56 1.17
CA ARG A 72 8.10 8.92 2.48
C ARG A 72 8.33 10.43 2.64
N GLU A 73 8.79 11.09 1.58
CA GLU A 73 9.04 12.53 1.56
C GLU A 73 7.74 13.35 1.67
N GLU A 74 6.60 12.73 1.33
CA GLU A 74 5.27 13.33 1.41
C GLU A 74 4.43 12.76 2.57
N ALA A 75 5.03 11.97 3.47
CA ALA A 75 4.30 11.30 4.54
C ALA A 75 3.69 12.32 5.53
N TYR A 76 2.57 11.96 6.14
CA TYR A 76 1.97 12.79 7.18
C TYR A 76 2.77 12.64 8.47
N ILE A 77 3.26 13.76 9.01
CA ILE A 77 4.12 13.77 10.21
C ILE A 77 3.46 14.43 11.43
N ASP A 78 2.30 15.08 11.25
CA ASP A 78 1.64 15.88 12.28
C ASP A 78 0.78 15.04 13.25
N GLY A 79 1.34 13.94 13.77
CA GLY A 79 0.74 13.11 14.82
C GLY A 79 0.10 11.81 14.35
N ASP A 80 -0.75 11.24 15.21
CA ASP A 80 -1.40 9.94 14.98
C ASP A 80 -2.54 10.08 13.96
N ILE A 81 -2.36 9.47 12.79
CA ILE A 81 -3.33 9.47 11.68
C ILE A 81 -4.71 8.97 12.12
N TRP A 82 -4.77 8.05 13.08
CA TRP A 82 -6.01 7.43 13.55
C TRP A 82 -6.79 8.33 14.51
N GLN A 83 -6.13 9.29 15.18
CA GLN A 83 -6.77 10.25 16.08
C GLN A 83 -7.28 11.49 15.35
N ASN A 84 -6.67 11.85 14.22
CA ASN A 84 -7.08 13.00 13.41
C ASN A 84 -7.31 12.62 11.94
N PRO A 85 -8.31 11.77 11.65
CA PRO A 85 -8.53 11.26 10.29
C PRO A 85 -8.83 12.36 9.28
N LYS A 86 -9.46 13.46 9.69
CA LYS A 86 -9.76 14.58 8.80
C LYS A 86 -8.50 15.27 8.30
N ALA A 87 -7.56 15.59 9.19
CA ALA A 87 -6.31 16.24 8.81
C ALA A 87 -5.47 15.33 7.91
N PHE A 88 -5.37 14.04 8.26
CA PHE A 88 -4.71 13.05 7.44
C PHE A 88 -5.33 12.93 6.04
N SER A 89 -6.66 12.82 5.94
CA SER A 89 -7.34 12.73 4.63
C SER A 89 -7.15 13.99 3.78
N VAL A 90 -7.12 15.18 4.38
CA VAL A 90 -6.81 16.43 3.67
C VAL A 90 -5.37 16.40 3.13
N HIS A 91 -4.43 15.98 3.97
CA HIS A 91 -3.02 15.83 3.58
C HIS A 91 -2.87 14.87 2.41
N MET A 92 -3.41 13.65 2.52
CA MET A 92 -3.30 12.63 1.47
C MET A 92 -4.00 13.04 0.17
N LYS A 93 -5.11 13.78 0.25
CA LYS A 93 -5.73 14.39 -0.93
C LYS A 93 -4.87 15.47 -1.58
N SER A 94 -3.92 16.06 -0.86
CA SER A 94 -3.02 17.09 -1.35
C SER A 94 -1.68 16.54 -1.86
N ALA A 95 -1.26 15.39 -1.32
CA ALA A 95 0.01 14.71 -1.60
C ALA A 95 0.20 14.39 -3.10
N PRO A 96 1.23 14.95 -3.76
CA PRO A 96 1.47 14.75 -5.19
C PRO A 96 1.55 13.30 -5.64
N PHE A 97 2.28 12.44 -4.91
CA PHE A 97 2.44 11.04 -5.26
C PHE A 97 1.14 10.25 -5.14
N ASN A 98 0.38 10.44 -4.05
CA ASN A 98 -0.93 9.80 -3.90
C ASN A 98 -1.90 10.21 -5.01
N LYS A 99 -1.96 11.51 -5.35
CA LYS A 99 -2.75 11.99 -6.49
C LYS A 99 -2.34 11.31 -7.79
N LYS A 100 -1.03 11.22 -8.04
CA LYS A 100 -0.48 10.60 -9.25
C LYS A 100 -0.90 9.14 -9.36
N VAL A 101 -0.83 8.38 -8.26
CA VAL A 101 -1.31 6.99 -8.22
C VAL A 101 -2.82 6.92 -8.50
N ARG A 102 -3.64 7.73 -7.82
CA ARG A 102 -5.10 7.72 -7.98
C ARG A 102 -5.60 8.15 -9.36
N LEU A 103 -4.78 8.88 -10.13
CA LEU A 103 -5.07 9.26 -11.51
C LEU A 103 -4.78 8.15 -12.52
N VAL A 104 -4.06 7.09 -12.13
CA VAL A 104 -3.82 5.95 -13.00
C VAL A 104 -5.13 5.20 -13.20
N ALA A 105 -5.57 5.20 -14.45
CA ALA A 105 -6.65 4.37 -14.94
C ALA A 105 -6.28 3.87 -16.34
N GLN A 106 -6.25 2.55 -16.51
CA GLN A 106 -5.91 1.93 -17.79
C GLN A 106 -6.61 0.57 -17.91
N GLU A 107 -6.39 -0.11 -19.03
CA GLU A 107 -6.95 -1.44 -19.24
C GLU A 107 -6.34 -2.48 -18.28
N SER A 108 -7.12 -3.53 -18.00
CA SER A 108 -6.71 -4.64 -17.15
C SER A 108 -5.45 -5.33 -17.69
N PHE A 109 -4.45 -5.50 -16.84
CA PHE A 109 -3.24 -6.23 -17.21
C PHE A 109 -3.51 -7.73 -17.32
N LYS A 110 -4.33 -8.27 -16.41
CA LYS A 110 -4.76 -9.67 -16.47
C LYS A 110 -5.54 -9.98 -17.73
N LYS A 111 -6.45 -9.10 -18.16
CA LYS A 111 -7.21 -9.31 -19.40
C LYS A 111 -6.31 -9.28 -20.64
N LYS A 112 -5.27 -8.44 -20.65
CA LYS A 112 -4.28 -8.38 -21.73
C LYS A 112 -3.32 -9.57 -21.76
N GLY A 113 -3.23 -10.34 -20.67
CA GLY A 113 -2.22 -11.39 -20.53
C GLY A 113 -0.81 -10.83 -20.39
N GLU A 114 -0.66 -9.63 -19.81
CA GLU A 114 0.64 -8.99 -19.58
C GLU A 114 1.41 -9.72 -18.48
N SER A 115 2.73 -9.84 -18.66
CA SER A 115 3.59 -10.44 -17.64
C SER A 115 3.76 -9.49 -16.46
N GLU A 116 4.03 -10.04 -15.28
CA GLU A 116 4.31 -9.26 -14.07
C GLU A 116 5.46 -8.25 -14.28
N GLU A 117 6.51 -8.65 -15.01
CA GLU A 117 7.63 -7.78 -15.36
C GLU A 117 7.19 -6.54 -16.17
N THR A 118 6.30 -6.71 -17.15
CA THR A 118 5.74 -5.59 -17.90
C THR A 118 4.90 -4.69 -17.01
N VAL A 119 4.12 -5.28 -16.09
CA VAL A 119 3.31 -4.53 -15.13
C VAL A 119 4.19 -3.65 -14.24
N VAL A 120 5.22 -4.24 -13.63
CA VAL A 120 6.18 -3.53 -12.78
C VAL A 120 6.81 -2.38 -13.55
N THR A 121 7.37 -2.68 -14.72
CA THR A 121 8.11 -1.70 -15.52
C THR A 121 7.21 -0.52 -15.90
N THR A 122 5.98 -0.81 -16.35
CA THR A 122 5.03 0.23 -16.77
C THR A 122 4.60 1.10 -15.59
N ILE A 123 4.17 0.49 -14.47
CA ILE A 123 3.71 1.23 -13.29
C ILE A 123 4.87 2.02 -12.66
N ALA A 124 6.01 1.36 -12.43
CA ALA A 124 7.15 1.95 -11.76
C ALA A 124 7.73 3.15 -12.53
N HIS A 125 7.90 3.00 -13.85
CA HIS A 125 8.35 4.10 -14.71
C HIS A 125 7.38 5.28 -14.64
N ASN A 126 6.07 5.02 -14.79
CA ASN A 126 5.06 6.08 -14.76
C ASN A 126 5.03 6.81 -13.43
N LEU A 127 5.24 6.11 -12.31
CA LEU A 127 5.20 6.70 -10.97
C LEU A 127 6.53 7.29 -10.51
N GLY A 128 7.67 6.91 -11.13
CA GLY A 128 9.00 7.29 -10.67
C GLY A 128 9.42 6.49 -9.43
N ILE A 129 9.21 5.17 -9.47
CA ILE A 129 9.72 4.21 -8.49
C ILE A 129 10.99 3.59 -9.09
N GLU A 130 12.13 3.76 -8.41
CA GLU A 130 13.47 3.49 -8.98
C GLU A 130 13.85 2.01 -8.89
N GLU A 131 13.65 1.40 -7.72
CA GLU A 131 13.92 -0.02 -7.46
C GLU A 131 12.59 -0.75 -7.15
N PRO A 132 11.74 -0.96 -8.16
CA PRO A 132 10.40 -1.46 -7.92
C PRO A 132 10.40 -2.97 -7.61
N GLN A 133 9.62 -3.32 -6.60
CA GLN A 133 9.20 -4.68 -6.29
C GLN A 133 7.69 -4.76 -6.49
N LEU A 134 7.20 -5.94 -6.86
CA LEU A 134 5.79 -6.19 -7.08
C LEU A 134 5.29 -7.33 -6.24
N HIS A 135 4.10 -7.14 -5.68
CA HIS A 135 3.29 -8.22 -5.16
C HIS A 135 1.92 -8.21 -5.84
N VAL A 136 1.44 -9.39 -6.21
CA VAL A 136 0.12 -9.60 -6.82
C VAL A 136 -0.63 -10.65 -6.01
N TRP A 137 -1.90 -10.40 -5.72
CA TRP A 137 -2.75 -11.35 -5.00
C TRP A 137 -4.20 -11.22 -5.46
N ASP A 138 -4.97 -12.29 -5.24
CA ASP A 138 -6.40 -12.30 -5.55
C ASP A 138 -7.20 -11.61 -4.45
N ILE A 139 -8.18 -10.79 -4.85
CA ILE A 139 -9.12 -10.13 -3.95
C ILE A 139 -10.55 -10.48 -4.34
N LYS A 140 -11.52 -10.09 -3.51
CA LYS A 140 -12.94 -10.45 -3.71
C LYS A 140 -13.43 -10.08 -5.11
N HIS A 141 -14.36 -10.90 -5.64
CA HIS A 141 -15.00 -10.71 -6.95
C HIS A 141 -14.03 -10.81 -8.13
N ASP A 142 -13.11 -11.79 -8.07
CA ASP A 142 -12.13 -12.09 -9.13
C ASP A 142 -11.32 -10.86 -9.59
N ASN A 143 -11.14 -9.93 -8.66
CA ASN A 143 -10.24 -8.80 -8.81
C ASN A 143 -8.83 -9.23 -8.39
N HIS A 144 -7.83 -8.46 -8.80
CA HIS A 144 -6.45 -8.67 -8.40
C HIS A 144 -5.86 -7.40 -7.79
N GLY A 145 -5.26 -7.53 -6.63
CA GLY A 145 -4.46 -6.48 -5.99
C GLY A 145 -3.07 -6.44 -6.60
N TYR A 146 -2.61 -5.25 -6.98
CA TYR A 146 -1.24 -5.01 -7.42
C TYR A 146 -0.59 -4.02 -6.47
N PHE A 147 0.56 -4.40 -5.90
CA PHE A 147 1.31 -3.55 -4.99
C PHE A 147 2.72 -3.36 -5.50
N VAL A 148 3.02 -2.15 -5.98
CA VAL A 148 4.34 -1.78 -6.50
C VAL A 148 5.02 -0.87 -5.48
N TYR A 149 6.20 -1.25 -5.03
CA TYR A 149 6.86 -0.56 -3.92
C TYR A 149 8.38 -0.58 -4.02
N GLU A 150 9.02 0.28 -3.23
CA GLU A 150 10.46 0.42 -3.11
C GLU A 150 10.82 0.44 -1.61
N LYS A 151 11.73 -0.43 -1.18
CA LYS A 151 12.22 -0.48 0.20
C LYS A 151 13.37 0.48 0.42
N VAL A 152 13.56 0.94 1.65
CA VAL A 152 14.80 1.66 2.02
C VAL A 152 15.96 0.71 2.27
N VAL A 153 15.70 -0.42 2.93
CA VAL A 153 16.70 -1.48 3.16
C VAL A 153 16.08 -2.84 2.85
N ASN A 154 16.78 -3.64 2.06
CA ASN A 154 16.37 -5.02 1.80
C ASN A 154 16.95 -5.95 2.89
N ASP A 155 16.26 -6.06 4.03
CA ASP A 155 16.70 -6.87 5.18
C ASP A 155 16.04 -8.26 5.27
N GLY A 156 15.15 -8.61 4.32
CA GLY A 156 14.46 -9.90 4.20
C GLY A 156 13.53 -10.29 5.35
N CYS A 157 13.61 -9.61 6.50
CA CYS A 157 12.97 -10.01 7.75
C CYS A 157 11.46 -9.81 7.77
N ALA A 158 10.95 -8.88 6.94
CA ALA A 158 9.54 -8.50 6.93
C ALA A 158 8.76 -9.06 5.72
N ASP A 159 9.41 -9.74 4.78
CA ASP A 159 8.77 -10.16 3.52
C ASP A 159 7.69 -11.21 3.71
N GLU A 160 7.89 -12.12 4.66
CA GLU A 160 6.90 -13.18 4.96
C GLU A 160 5.57 -12.61 5.46
N HIS A 161 5.59 -11.48 6.17
CA HIS A 161 4.40 -10.82 6.71
C HIS A 161 3.84 -9.70 5.83
N LEU A 162 4.56 -9.34 4.76
CA LEU A 162 4.10 -8.29 3.85
C LEU A 162 2.76 -8.66 3.25
N VAL A 163 2.61 -9.90 2.78
CA VAL A 163 1.37 -10.40 2.20
C VAL A 163 0.21 -10.30 3.19
N ASP A 164 0.41 -10.72 4.44
CA ASP A 164 -0.61 -10.63 5.50
C ASP A 164 -1.05 -9.19 5.73
N GLY A 165 -0.10 -8.24 5.71
CA GLY A 165 -0.39 -6.82 5.79
C GLY A 165 -1.17 -6.31 4.57
N LEU A 166 -0.78 -6.72 3.36
CA LEU A 166 -1.44 -6.34 2.11
C LEU A 166 -2.87 -6.86 2.02
N CYS A 167 -3.16 -8.03 2.58
CA CYS A 167 -4.53 -8.55 2.67
C CYS A 167 -5.47 -7.59 3.43
N LEU A 168 -4.98 -6.77 4.36
CA LEU A 168 -5.78 -5.75 5.04
C LEU A 168 -6.31 -4.67 4.09
N LEU A 169 -5.55 -4.35 3.04
CA LEU A 169 -6.00 -3.43 1.99
C LEU A 169 -7.23 -3.98 1.25
N SER A 170 -7.32 -5.31 1.12
CA SER A 170 -8.46 -5.99 0.46
C SER A 170 -9.75 -5.99 1.28
N PHE A 171 -9.68 -5.64 2.57
CA PHE A 171 -10.86 -5.41 3.41
C PHE A 171 -11.31 -3.94 3.41
N CYS A 172 -10.52 -3.04 2.84
CA CYS A 172 -10.90 -1.63 2.72
C CYS A 172 -11.94 -1.46 1.60
N PRO A 173 -12.94 -0.59 1.78
CA PRO A 173 -13.87 -0.26 0.71
C PRO A 173 -13.14 0.33 -0.51
N LEU A 174 -13.53 -0.11 -1.70
CA LEU A 174 -13.04 0.41 -2.98
C LEU A 174 -14.11 1.36 -3.54
N TYR A 175 -13.70 2.56 -3.96
CA TYR A 175 -14.56 3.60 -4.57
C TYR A 175 -13.99 4.04 -5.91
#